data_AF-A0A7X8WXD7-F1
#
_entry.id   AF-A0A7X8WXD7-F1
#
_cell.length_a   1.000
_cell.length_b   1.000
_cell.length_c   1.000
_cell.angle_alpha   90.00
_cell.angle_beta   90.00
_cell.angle_gamma   90.00
#
_symmetry.space_group_name_H-M   'P 1'
#
loop_
_entity.id
_entity.type
_entity.pdbx_description
1 polymer ?
#
loop_
_entity_poly.entity_id
_entity_poly.type
_entity_poly.pdbx_seq_one_letter_code
_entity_poly.pdbx_strand_id
1 'polypeptide(L)'
;MKLTEKLIELEEKMTEMLEEVKTLKMYAYSLEDENEKLRRELCQYPEETKKAVEENAEKIQGEGYENLARLYNEGFHICHIHFGQPRKGDCLFCMGFMRKM
;
A
#
# COMPACT_ATOMS: atom_id res chain seq x y z
N MET A 1 -5.95 -46.29 28.33
CA MET A 1 -5.85 -46.08 26.87
C MET A 1 -5.10 -47.23 26.25
N LYS A 2 -5.69 -47.89 25.28
CA LYS A 2 -5.05 -48.97 24.51
C LYS A 2 -4.17 -48.37 23.41
N LEU A 3 -3.14 -49.10 23.00
CA LEU A 3 -2.23 -48.66 21.92
C LEU A 3 -2.98 -48.42 20.60
N THR A 4 -4.04 -49.19 20.36
CA THR A 4 -4.92 -49.05 19.19
C THR A 4 -5.65 -47.71 19.15
N GLU A 5 -6.05 -47.17 20.30
CA GLU A 5 -6.72 -45.85 20.37
C GLU A 5 -5.74 -44.74 19.99
N LYS A 6 -4.47 -44.82 20.43
CA LYS A 6 -3.43 -43.86 20.04
C LYS A 6 -3.10 -43.89 18.54
N LEU A 7 -3.17 -45.07 17.92
CA LEU A 7 -2.94 -45.20 16.47
C LEU A 7 -4.06 -44.55 15.67
N ILE A 8 -5.32 -44.74 16.09
CA ILE A 8 -6.49 -44.11 15.46
C ILE A 8 -6.40 -42.57 15.57
N GLU A 9 -6.13 -42.04 16.78
CA GLU A 9 -5.95 -40.59 16.97
C GLU A 9 -4.82 -40.02 16.09
N LEU A 10 -3.77 -40.78 15.85
CA LEU A 10 -2.66 -40.34 15.00
C LEU A 10 -3.06 -40.34 13.51
N GLU A 11 -3.80 -41.35 13.06
CA GLU A 11 -4.35 -41.40 11.70
C GLU A 11 -5.31 -40.24 11.43
N GLU A 12 -6.19 -39.92 12.38
CA GLU A 12 -7.12 -38.79 12.28
C GLU A 12 -6.36 -37.46 12.15
N LYS A 13 -5.37 -37.23 13.00
CA LYS A 13 -4.51 -36.02 12.92
C LYS A 13 -3.73 -35.95 11.62
N MET A 14 -3.25 -37.09 11.10
CA MET A 14 -2.55 -37.11 9.83
C MET A 14 -3.49 -36.74 8.67
N THR A 15 -4.74 -37.18 8.73
CA THR A 15 -5.76 -36.85 7.73
C THR A 15 -6.13 -35.37 7.77
N GLU A 16 -6.27 -34.80 8.97
CA GLU A 16 -6.51 -33.37 9.16
C GLU A 16 -5.36 -32.52 8.60
N MET A 17 -4.11 -32.85 8.95
CA MET A 17 -2.94 -32.17 8.41
C MET A 17 -2.83 -32.26 6.89
N LEU A 18 -3.23 -33.37 6.28
CA LEU A 18 -3.22 -33.51 4.82
C LEU A 18 -4.23 -32.58 4.15
N GLU A 19 -5.41 -32.38 4.74
CA GLU A 19 -6.41 -31.46 4.20
C GLU A 19 -5.99 -29.99 4.38
N GLU A 20 -5.34 -29.66 5.50
CA GLU A 20 -4.72 -28.35 5.71
C GLU A 20 -3.63 -28.07 4.67
N VAL A 21 -2.72 -29.01 4.42
CA VAL A 21 -1.67 -28.89 3.40
C VAL A 21 -2.27 -28.66 2.02
N LYS A 22 -3.34 -29.37 1.68
CA LYS A 22 -4.05 -29.20 0.40
C LYS A 22 -4.66 -27.80 0.27
N THR A 23 -5.26 -27.30 1.35
CA THR A 23 -5.84 -25.95 1.40
C THR A 23 -4.76 -24.88 1.23
N LEU A 24 -3.66 -25.00 1.98
CA LEU A 24 -2.52 -24.08 1.89
C LEU A 24 -1.87 -24.11 0.51
N LYS A 25 -1.78 -25.29 -0.12
CA LYS A 25 -1.25 -25.43 -1.48
C LYS A 25 -2.09 -24.66 -2.50
N MET A 26 -3.42 -24.73 -2.41
CA MET A 26 -4.31 -23.97 -3.28
C MET A 26 -4.15 -22.46 -3.07
N TYR A 27 -4.01 -22.03 -1.81
CA TYR A 27 -3.77 -20.63 -1.48
C TYR A 27 -2.42 -20.13 -2.02
N ALA A 28 -1.36 -20.92 -1.87
CA ALA A 28 -0.05 -20.62 -2.43
C ALA A 28 -0.12 -20.43 -3.96
N TYR A 29 -0.81 -21.34 -4.68
CA TYR A 29 -1.01 -21.18 -6.12
C TYR A 29 -1.71 -19.87 -6.49
N SER A 30 -2.75 -19.48 -5.76
CA SER A 30 -3.45 -18.22 -6.04
C SER A 30 -2.55 -17.00 -5.83
N LEU A 31 -1.73 -17.01 -4.78
CA LEU A 31 -0.80 -15.92 -4.49
C LEU A 31 0.33 -15.84 -5.51
N GLU A 32 0.85 -16.99 -5.96
CA GLU A 32 1.88 -17.04 -7.00
C GLU A 32 1.37 -16.47 -8.33
N ASP A 33 0.14 -16.82 -8.74
CA ASP A 33 -0.50 -16.27 -9.95
C ASP A 33 -0.73 -14.76 -9.85
N GLU A 34 -1.21 -14.27 -8.71
CA GLU A 34 -1.38 -12.83 -8.48
C GLU A 34 -0.03 -12.09 -8.49
N ASN A 35 0.99 -12.66 -7.86
CA ASN A 35 2.34 -12.09 -7.85
C ASN A 35 2.93 -12.00 -9.26
N GLU A 36 2.72 -13.04 -10.09
CA GLU A 36 3.14 -13.02 -11.48
C GLU A 36 2.42 -11.94 -12.29
N LYS A 37 1.10 -11.80 -12.13
CA LYS A 37 0.31 -10.74 -12.76
C LYS A 37 0.82 -9.34 -12.38
N LEU A 38 1.01 -9.08 -11.10
CA LEU A 38 1.53 -7.81 -10.60
C LEU A 38 2.94 -7.53 -11.12
N ARG A 39 3.81 -8.54 -11.20
CA ARG A 39 5.15 -8.37 -11.79
C ARG A 39 5.08 -8.02 -13.27
N ARG A 40 4.16 -8.64 -14.02
CA ARG A 40 3.95 -8.30 -15.44
C ARG A 40 3.46 -6.86 -15.57
N GLU A 41 2.52 -6.41 -14.75
CA GLU A 41 2.06 -5.02 -14.72
C GLU A 41 3.19 -4.03 -14.38
N LEU A 42 4.04 -4.37 -13.40
CA LEU A 42 5.21 -3.54 -13.06
C LEU A 42 6.24 -3.46 -14.21
N CYS A 43 6.42 -4.53 -14.99
CA CYS A 43 7.25 -4.52 -16.19
C CYS A 43 6.63 -3.77 -17.37
N GLN A 44 5.31 -3.48 -17.34
CA GLN A 44 4.65 -2.65 -18.37
C GLN A 44 4.93 -1.15 -18.19
N TYR A 45 5.58 -0.75 -17.10
CA TYR A 45 6.10 0.60 -16.92
C TYR A 45 7.61 0.57 -17.20
N PRO A 46 8.05 0.96 -18.41
CA PRO A 46 9.46 1.09 -18.72
C PRO A 46 10.17 1.94 -17.66
N GLU A 47 11.43 1.60 -17.39
CA GLU A 47 12.23 2.36 -16.44
C GLU A 47 12.37 3.84 -16.86
N GLU A 48 12.25 4.13 -18.17
CA GLU A 48 12.16 5.49 -18.68
C GLU A 48 10.87 6.21 -18.25
N THR A 49 9.73 5.50 -18.18
CA THR A 49 8.47 6.07 -17.71
C THR A 49 8.52 6.36 -16.22
N LYS A 50 9.16 5.49 -15.42
CA LYS A 50 9.37 5.75 -13.99
C LYS A 50 10.28 6.94 -13.78
N LYS A 51 11.42 7.02 -14.48
CA LYS A 51 12.30 8.18 -14.44
C LYS A 51 11.61 9.45 -14.89
N ALA A 52 10.79 9.40 -15.94
CA ALA A 52 10.02 10.57 -16.37
C ALA A 52 9.01 11.01 -15.31
N VAL A 53 8.36 10.09 -14.59
CA VAL A 53 7.46 10.41 -13.48
C VAL A 53 8.23 10.97 -12.28
N GLU A 54 9.40 10.41 -11.95
CA GLU A 54 10.27 10.89 -10.88
C GLU A 54 10.84 12.28 -11.18
N GLU A 55 11.38 12.51 -12.38
CA GLU A 55 11.88 13.82 -12.83
C GLU A 55 10.75 14.85 -12.88
N ASN A 56 9.54 14.45 -13.31
CA ASN A 56 8.39 15.34 -13.32
C ASN A 56 7.90 15.60 -11.89
N ALA A 57 7.96 14.61 -10.99
CA ALA A 57 7.68 14.81 -9.57
C ALA A 57 8.69 15.75 -8.90
N GLU A 58 9.98 15.66 -9.22
CA GLU A 58 11.01 16.60 -8.75
C GLU A 58 10.79 18.01 -9.28
N LYS A 59 10.42 18.16 -10.57
CA LYS A 59 10.06 19.47 -11.16
C LYS A 59 8.80 20.06 -10.53
N ILE A 60 7.76 19.23 -10.33
CA ILE A 60 6.49 19.61 -9.70
C ILE A 60 6.68 19.87 -8.21
N GLN A 61 7.66 19.25 -7.54
CA GLN A 61 7.97 19.55 -6.15
C GLN A 61 8.40 21.01 -5.99
N GLY A 62 9.17 21.61 -6.90
CA GLY A 62 9.48 23.04 -6.81
C GLY A 62 8.24 23.93 -6.97
N GLU A 63 7.63 23.88 -8.15
CA GLU A 63 6.53 24.79 -8.51
C GLU A 63 5.23 24.50 -7.75
N GLY A 64 4.93 23.22 -7.51
CA GLY A 64 3.76 22.78 -6.76
C GLY A 64 3.85 23.16 -5.29
N TYR A 65 5.05 23.09 -4.68
CA TYR A 65 5.24 23.51 -3.29
C TYR A 65 5.11 25.01 -3.15
N GLU A 66 5.69 25.78 -4.08
CA GLU A 66 5.54 27.24 -4.11
C GLU A 66 4.08 27.66 -4.26
N ASN A 67 3.32 26.99 -5.14
CA ASN A 67 1.90 27.26 -5.33
C ASN A 67 1.07 26.94 -4.07
N LEU A 68 1.35 25.83 -3.39
CA LEU A 68 0.68 25.49 -2.13
C LEU A 68 1.07 26.46 -1.00
N ALA A 69 2.34 26.85 -0.91
CA ALA A 69 2.78 27.87 0.03
C ALA A 69 2.08 29.21 -0.22
N ARG A 70 1.91 29.60 -1.49
CA ARG A 70 1.15 30.80 -1.87
C ARG A 70 -0.30 30.72 -1.42
N LEU A 71 -1.00 29.63 -1.73
CA LEU A 71 -2.39 29.41 -1.28
C LEU A 71 -2.52 29.46 0.25
N TYR A 72 -1.57 28.86 0.97
CA TYR A 72 -1.54 28.91 2.43
C TYR A 72 -1.37 30.34 2.98
N ASN A 73 -0.50 31.14 2.36
CA ASN A 73 -0.25 32.53 2.71
C ASN A 73 -1.40 33.46 2.35
N GLU A 74 -2.12 33.18 1.26
CA GLU A 74 -3.37 33.86 0.89
C GLU A 74 -4.53 33.53 1.85
N GLY A 75 -4.33 32.58 2.76
CA GLY A 75 -5.30 32.21 3.77
C GLY A 75 -6.24 31.10 3.32
N PHE A 76 -5.83 30.22 2.40
CA PHE A 76 -6.57 29.02 2.03
C PHE A 76 -5.98 27.76 2.68
N HIS A 77 -6.81 26.74 2.85
CA HIS A 77 -6.37 25.43 3.33
C HIS A 77 -5.69 24.65 2.20
N ILE A 78 -4.56 24.00 2.53
CA ILE A 78 -3.81 23.11 1.62
C ILE A 78 -3.87 21.64 2.03
N CYS A 79 -4.56 21.32 3.14
CA CYS A 79 -4.75 19.94 3.57
C CYS A 79 -5.89 19.26 2.78
N HIS A 80 -5.84 17.94 2.66
CA HIS A 80 -6.84 17.15 1.94
C HIS A 80 -8.28 17.28 2.49
N ILE A 81 -8.45 17.80 3.71
CA ILE A 81 -9.77 17.92 4.37
C ILE A 81 -10.53 19.16 3.90
N HIS A 82 -9.82 20.27 3.69
CA HIS A 82 -10.43 21.59 3.45
C HIS A 82 -9.85 22.31 2.24
N PHE A 83 -9.20 21.58 1.33
CA PHE A 83 -8.41 22.16 0.24
C PHE A 83 -9.14 23.32 -0.49
N GLY A 84 -8.48 24.47 -0.59
CA GLY A 84 -9.00 25.66 -1.28
C GLY A 84 -10.07 26.45 -0.52
N GLN A 85 -10.47 26.05 0.69
CA GLN A 85 -11.42 26.80 1.51
C GLN A 85 -10.73 27.92 2.30
N PRO A 86 -11.43 29.04 2.60
CA PRO A 86 -10.88 30.12 3.42
C PRO A 86 -10.58 29.65 4.85
N ARG A 87 -9.40 30.00 5.33
CA ARG A 87 -8.88 29.64 6.63
C ARG A 87 -9.24 30.70 7.66
N LYS A 88 -9.77 30.26 8.81
CA LYS A 88 -10.17 31.14 9.93
C LYS A 88 -9.16 31.17 11.09
N GLY A 89 -8.01 30.49 10.94
CA GLY A 89 -6.96 30.36 11.96
C GLY A 89 -5.92 29.28 11.61
N ASP A 90 -5.05 28.89 12.55
CA ASP A 90 -4.04 27.87 12.27
C ASP A 90 -4.62 26.45 12.17
N CYS A 91 -4.26 25.74 11.10
CA CYS A 91 -4.72 24.39 10.82
C CYS A 91 -3.57 23.40 11.03
N LEU A 92 -3.70 22.51 12.02
CA LEU A 92 -2.69 21.50 12.36
C LEU A 92 -2.28 20.63 11.17
N PHE A 93 -3.23 20.30 10.29
CA PHE A 93 -2.96 19.50 9.09
C PHE A 93 -2.18 20.28 8.04
N CYS A 94 -2.49 21.57 7.83
CA CYS A 94 -1.72 22.41 6.91
C CYS A 94 -0.29 22.61 7.45
N MET A 95 -0.14 22.85 8.75
CA MET A 95 1.18 22.99 9.38
C MET A 95 1.99 21.69 9.34
N GLY A 96 1.34 20.54 9.57
CA GLY A 96 1.99 19.23 9.46
C GLY A 96 2.44 18.92 8.04
N PHE A 97 1.68 19.36 7.03
CA PHE A 97 2.06 19.26 5.63
C PHE A 97 3.28 20.14 5.33
N MET A 98 3.29 21.40 5.77
CA MET A 98 4.40 22.34 5.57
C MET A 98 5.68 21.95 6.32
N ARG A 99 5.60 21.22 7.43
CA ARG A 99 6.79 20.75 8.20
C ARG A 99 7.46 19.50 7.61
N LYS A 100 6.76 18.77 6.75
CA LYS A 100 7.30 17.60 6.05
C LYS A 100 7.95 17.98 4.71
N MET A 101 7.74 19.22 4.25
CA MET A 101 8.58 19.86 3.25
C MET A 101 9.96 20.15 3.85
#